data_AF-A0A8T5QXD8-F1
#
_entry.id   AF-A0A8T5QXD8-F1
#
_cell.length_a   1.000
_cell.length_b   1.000
_cell.length_c   1.000
_cell.angle_alpha   90.00
_cell.angle_beta   90.00
_cell.angle_gamma   90.00
#
_symmetry.space_group_name_H-M   'P 1'
#
loop_
_entity.id
_entity.type
_entity.pdbx_description
1 polymer ?
#
loop_
_entity_poly.entity_id
_entity_poly.type
_entity_poly.pdbx_seq_one_letter_code
_entity_poly.pdbx_strand_id
1 'polypeptide(L)' 'VITVLFFGFSHNQWLSALVVGIVLNLLLYKTKRIDTCIQAHFVANLALAIFILYSGQWVLW' A
#
# COMPACT_ATOMS: atom_id res chain seq x y z
N VAL A 1 12.46 -6.78 -2.61
CA VAL A 1 12.58 -7.31 -1.23
C VAL A 1 13.06 -6.24 -0.26
N ILE A 2 14.25 -5.66 -0.43
CA ILE A 2 14.77 -4.57 0.43
C ILE A 2 13.80 -3.37 0.49
N THR A 3 13.24 -2.99 -0.66
CA THR A 3 12.24 -1.91 -0.78
C THR A 3 10.96 -2.15 0.03
N VAL A 4 10.53 -3.41 0.14
CA VAL A 4 9.32 -3.79 0.89
C VAL A 4 9.57 -3.73 2.38
N LEU A 5 10.75 -4.15 2.83
CA LEU A 5 11.13 -4.08 4.24
C LEU A 5 11.23 -2.62 4.71
N PHE A 6 11.89 -1.76 3.93
CA PHE A 6 12.00 -0.34 4.27
C PHE A 6 10.61 0.32 4.35
N PHE A 7 9.74 0.02 3.39
CA PHE A 7 8.36 0.50 3.39
C PHE A 7 7.54 -0.02 4.58
N GLY A 8 7.70 -1.29 4.94
CA GLY A 8 7.07 -1.92 6.09
C GLY A 8 7.45 -1.25 7.41
N PHE A 9 8.75 -1.02 7.64
CA PHE A 9 9.24 -0.43 8.89
C PHE A 9 8.95 1.07 9.03
N SER A 10 8.64 1.78 7.95
CA SER A 10 8.22 3.20 8.02
C SER A 10 6.78 3.39 8.51
N HIS A 11 5.96 2.34 8.55
CA HIS A 11 4.55 2.44 8.94
C HIS A 11 4.31 1.78 10.29
N ASN A 12 3.47 2.40 11.12
CA ASN A 12 3.06 1.84 12.40
C ASN A 12 2.36 0.48 12.23
N GLN A 13 1.64 0.32 11.11
CA GLN A 13 1.03 -0.93 10.64
C GLN A 13 1.98 -1.69 9.70
N TRP A 14 3.13 -2.10 10.21
CA TRP A 14 4.22 -2.71 9.45
C TRP A 14 3.81 -3.93 8.63
N LEU A 15 2.87 -4.76 9.14
CA LEU A 15 2.38 -5.94 8.45
C LEU A 15 1.56 -5.58 7.20
N SER A 16 0.66 -4.60 7.32
CA SER A 16 -0.17 -4.10 6.22
C SER A 16 0.70 -3.49 5.12
N ALA A 17 1.71 -2.70 5.50
CA ALA A 17 2.66 -2.09 4.58
C ALA A 17 3.52 -3.14 3.86
N LEU A 18 3.96 -4.21 4.55
CA LEU A 18 4.66 -5.34 3.93
C LEU A 18 3.81 -6.04 2.87
N VAL A 19 2.54 -6.34 3.18
CA VAL A 19 1.62 -6.99 2.24
C VAL A 19 1.41 -6.12 1.00
N VAL A 20 1.15 -4.82 1.18
CA VAL A 20 0.99 -3.86 0.07
C VAL A 20 2.26 -3.79 -0.80
N GLY A 21 3.44 -3.74 -0.18
CA GLY A 21 4.70 -3.72 -0.92
C GLY A 21 4.99 -5.01 -1.71
N ILE A 22 4.56 -6.18 -1.20
CA ILE A 22 4.64 -7.46 -1.93
C ILE A 22 3.67 -7.46 -3.12
N VAL A 23 2.42 -7.04 -2.91
CA VAL A 23 1.40 -6.99 -3.97
C VAL A 23 1.81 -6.04 -5.08
N LEU A 24 2.32 -4.85 -4.75
CA LEU A 24 2.79 -3.88 -5.74
C LEU A 24 4.02 -4.39 -6.51
N ASN A 25 4.94 -5.11 -5.86
CA ASN A 25 6.06 -5.75 -6.55
C ASN A 25 5.60 -6.86 -7.50
N LEU A 26 4.62 -7.67 -7.09
CA LEU A 26 4.06 -8.73 -7.92
C LEU A 26 3.32 -8.14 -9.13
N LEU A 27 2.58 -7.04 -8.91
CA LEU A 27 1.94 -6.28 -9.97
C LEU A 27 2.98 -5.72 -10.94
N LEU A 28 4.06 -5.10 -10.43
CA LEU A 28 5.16 -4.59 -11.25
C LEU A 28 5.83 -5.70 -12.06
N TYR A 29 6.02 -6.89 -11.47
CA TYR A 29 6.61 -8.03 -12.16
C TYR A 29 5.73 -8.53 -13.32
N LYS A 30 4.40 -8.47 -13.14
CA LYS A 30 3.41 -8.89 -14.15
C LYS A 30 3.23 -7.86 -15.26
N THR A 31 3.04 -6.59 -14.92
CA THR A 31 2.75 -5.53 -15.90
C THR A 31 4.02 -4.91 -16.49
N LYS A 32 5.15 -4.99 -15.78
CA LYS A 32 6.42 -4.31 -16.09
C LYS A 32 6.26 -2.80 -16.25
N ARG A 33 5.21 -2.21 -15.69
CA ARG A 33 4.92 -0.78 -15.78
C ARG A 33 4.67 -0.20 -14.39
N ILE A 34 5.38 0.90 -14.13
CA ILE A 34 5.33 1.60 -12.84
C ILE A 34 4.02 2.40 -12.72
N ASP A 35 3.47 2.89 -13.84
CA ASP A 35 2.20 3.62 -13.87
C ASP A 35 1.04 2.83 -13.24
N THR A 36 1.01 1.52 -13.46
CA THR A 36 -0.03 0.62 -12.96
C THR A 36 0.12 0.43 -11.45
N CYS A 37 1.36 0.40 -10.95
CA CYS A 37 1.64 0.37 -9.51
C CYS A 37 1.24 1.67 -8.83
N ILE A 38 1.49 2.83 -9.46
CA ILE A 38 1.07 4.14 -8.94
C ILE A 38 -0.45 4.21 -8.86
N GLN A 39 -1.17 3.82 -9.91
CA GLN A 39 -2.64 3.78 -9.92
C GLN A 39 -3.19 2.83 -8.86
N ALA A 40 -2.64 1.61 -8.75
CA ALA A 40 -3.07 0.65 -7.74
C ALA A 40 -2.84 1.18 -6.31
N HIS A 41 -1.70 1.83 -6.06
CA HIS A 41 -1.41 2.43 -4.77
C HIS A 41 -2.36 3.61 -4.45
N PHE A 42 -2.62 4.47 -5.44
CA PHE A 42 -3.56 5.57 -5.29
C PHE A 42 -4.98 5.08 -4.96
N VAL A 43 -5.49 4.08 -5.68
CA VAL A 43 -6.82 3.50 -5.43
C VAL A 43 -6.90 2.86 -4.04
N ALA A 44 -5.84 2.16 -3.61
CA ALA A 44 -5.79 1.57 -2.27
C ALA A 44 -5.84 2.65 -1.17
N ASN A 45 -5.07 3.74 -1.32
CA ASN A 45 -5.10 4.87 -0.37
C ASN A 45 -6.45 5.60 -0.38
N LEU A 46 -7.09 5.73 -1.54
CA LEU A 46 -8.41 6.36 -1.65
C LEU A 46 -9.48 5.51 -0.95
N ALA A 47 -9.46 4.18 -1.14
CA ALA A 47 -10.35 3.27 -0.44
C ALA A 47 -10.13 3.31 1.08
N LEU A 48 -8.87 3.35 1.52
CA LEU A 48 -8.51 3.50 2.93
C LEU A 48 -9.01 4.83 3.50
N ALA A 49 -8.83 5.94 2.78
CA ALA A 49 -9.32 7.24 3.19
C ALA A 49 -10.84 7.27 3.35
N ILE A 50 -11.59 6.71 2.40
CA ILE A 50 -13.06 6.58 2.51
C ILE A 50 -13.43 5.74 3.74
N PHE A 51 -12.73 4.62 3.95
CA PHE A 51 -12.98 3.76 5.11
C PHE A 51 -12.74 4.47 6.43
N ILE A 52 -11.65 5.25 6.55
CA ILE A 52 -11.31 6.00 7.76
C ILE A 52 -12.34 7.10 8.01
N LEU A 53 -12.73 7.84 6.96
CA LEU A 53 -13.77 8.87 7.06
C LEU A 53 -15.12 8.29 7.50
N TYR A 54 -15.46 7.07 7.05
CA TYR A 54 -16.69 6.38 7.44
C TYR A 54 -16.64 5.76 8.84
N SER A 55 -15.53 5.10 9.18
CA SER A 55 -15.38 4.34 10.45
C SER A 55 -14.88 5.19 11.62
N GLY A 56 -14.30 6.36 11.36
CA GLY A 56 -13.64 7.19 12.36
C GLY A 56 -12.35 6.59 12.92
N GLN A 57 -11.82 5.50 12.34
CA GLN A 57 -10.63 4.80 12.81
C GLN A 57 -9.34 5.46 12.31
N TRP A 58 -9.05 6.67 12.80
CA TRP A 58 -7.86 7.46 12.45
C TRP A 58 -6.52 6.76 12.77
N VAL A 59 -6.53 5.71 13.60
CA VAL A 59 -5.34 4.90 13.91
C VAL A 59 -4.81 4.11 12.70
N LEU A 60 -5.65 3.97 11.66
CA LEU A 60 -5.32 3.31 10.40
C LEU A 60 -4.74 4.27 9.34
N TRP A 61 -4.74 5.58 9.62
CA TRP A 61 -4.05 6.59 8.82
C TRP A 61 -2.55 6.60 9.18
#